data_AF-A0A4V3KSN6-F1
#
_entry.id   AF-A0A4V3KSN6-F1
#
_cell.length_a   1.000
_cell.length_b   1.000
_cell.length_c   1.000
_cell.angle_alpha   90.00
_cell.angle_beta   90.00
_cell.angle_gamma   90.00
#
_symmetry.space_group_name_H-M   'P 1'
#
loop_
_entity.id
_entity.type
_entity.pdbx_description
1 polymer ?
#
loop_
_entity_poly.entity_id
_entity_poly.type
_entity_poly.pdbx_seq_one_letter_code
_entity_poly.pdbx_strand_id
1 'polypeptide(L)'
;KGFAEPVQVWQVQRQRMVPTRFAKRAHMTRLCGRNAELRLLMERWETVVRDRRGSAVWVSGESGIGKSRLLNEIQQRLRSFPQLTMQCSPTFENSTLYPFLAEL
;
A
#
# COMPACT_ATOMS: atom_id res chain seq x y z
N LYS A 1 15.17 -11.98 42.49
CA LYS A 1 15.27 -10.76 41.64
C LYS A 1 14.12 -10.80 40.66
N GLY A 2 13.09 -10.02 40.93
CA GLY A 2 11.84 -9.92 40.19
C GLY A 2 11.23 -8.56 40.52
N PHE A 3 10.28 -8.10 39.69
CA PHE A 3 9.61 -6.83 39.93
C PHE A 3 8.86 -6.86 41.26
N ALA A 4 8.94 -5.77 42.02
CA ALA A 4 8.34 -5.66 43.35
C ALA A 4 6.81 -5.65 43.31
N GLU A 5 6.23 -5.22 42.19
CA GLU A 5 4.79 -5.21 41.94
C GLU A 5 4.45 -5.89 40.60
N PRO A 6 3.22 -6.42 40.43
CA PRO A 6 2.80 -7.04 39.18
C PRO A 6 2.86 -6.05 38.02
N VAL A 7 3.56 -6.40 36.95
CA VAL A 7 3.65 -5.60 35.73
C VAL A 7 2.74 -6.21 34.67
N GLN A 8 1.93 -5.39 34.01
CA GLN A 8 1.14 -5.83 32.87
C GLN A 8 2.06 -6.28 31.74
N VAL A 9 1.83 -7.50 31.25
CA VAL A 9 2.55 -8.07 30.12
C VAL A 9 1.59 -8.41 28.99
N TRP A 10 2.12 -8.43 27.77
CA TRP A 10 1.37 -8.75 26.57
C TRP A 10 1.89 -10.05 25.98
N GLN A 11 0.98 -10.98 25.66
CA GLN A 11 1.32 -12.19 24.92
C GLN A 11 1.00 -12.00 23.44
N VAL A 12 1.96 -12.30 22.56
CA VAL A 12 1.73 -12.34 21.12
C VAL A 12 0.86 -13.56 20.81
N GLN A 13 -0.36 -13.33 20.34
CA GLN A 13 -1.28 -14.42 19.98
C GLN A 13 -1.00 -14.99 18.59
N ARG A 14 -0.84 -14.13 17.59
CA ARG A 14 -0.59 -14.53 16.19
C ARG A 14 -0.11 -13.38 15.33
N GLN A 15 0.54 -13.71 14.22
CA GLN A 15 0.80 -12.77 13.15
C GLN A 15 -0.53 -12.32 12.51
N ARG A 16 -0.69 -11.02 12.27
CA ARG A 16 -1.81 -10.49 11.48
C ARG A 16 -1.38 -10.44 10.02
N MET A 17 -2.09 -11.15 9.16
CA MET A 17 -2.03 -10.98 7.71
C MET A 17 -2.77 -9.69 7.37
N VAL A 18 -2.06 -8.68 6.86
CA VAL A 18 -2.66 -7.42 6.41
C VAL A 18 -2.21 -7.19 4.97
N PRO A 19 -3.13 -7.01 4.01
CA PRO A 19 -2.78 -6.93 2.58
C PRO A 19 -1.86 -5.75 2.27
N THR A 20 -1.90 -4.70 3.09
CA THR A 20 -0.88 -3.64 3.06
C THR A 20 -0.58 -3.15 4.46
N ARG A 21 0.68 -2.73 4.72
CA ARG A 21 1.03 -2.02 5.97
C ARG A 21 0.21 -0.74 6.21
N PHE A 22 -0.45 -0.21 5.17
CA PHE A 22 -1.27 1.01 5.22
C PHE A 22 -2.77 0.75 5.41
N ALA A 23 -3.25 -0.48 5.21
CA ALA A 23 -4.66 -0.85 5.31
C ALA A 23 -5.22 -0.75 6.75
N LYS A 24 -4.35 -0.52 7.75
CA LYS A 24 -4.71 -0.42 9.17
C LYS A 24 -5.40 0.88 9.60
N ARG A 25 -5.54 1.91 8.75
CA ARG A 25 -6.19 3.17 9.14
C ARG A 25 -7.63 3.22 8.63
N ALA A 26 -8.57 2.79 9.46
CA ALA A 26 -10.02 2.86 9.20
C ALA A 26 -10.53 4.29 8.88
N HIS A 27 -9.77 5.32 9.28
CA HIS A 27 -10.01 6.71 8.91
C HIS A 27 -8.72 7.33 8.38
N MET A 28 -8.59 7.38 7.06
CA MET A 28 -7.54 8.18 6.42
C MET A 28 -8.03 9.63 6.29
N THR A 29 -7.17 10.57 6.67
CA THR A 29 -7.41 11.99 6.42
C THR A 29 -7.47 12.25 4.90
N ARG A 30 -8.13 13.35 4.50
CA ARG A 30 -8.16 13.78 3.09
C ARG A 30 -6.73 13.90 2.55
N LEU A 31 -6.54 13.52 1.28
CA LEU A 31 -5.27 13.71 0.60
C LEU A 31 -5.05 15.21 0.39
N CYS A 32 -3.96 15.76 0.92
CA CYS A 32 -3.60 17.17 0.80
C CYS A 32 -2.36 17.34 -0.10
N GLY A 33 -2.33 18.40 -0.90
CA GLY A 33 -1.13 18.80 -1.66
C GLY A 33 -0.70 17.87 -2.79
N ARG A 34 -1.55 16.92 -3.22
CA ARG A 34 -1.23 15.91 -4.26
C ARG A 34 -2.20 15.88 -5.43
N ASN A 35 -2.92 16.98 -5.64
CA ASN A 35 -3.98 17.04 -6.65
C ASN A 35 -3.42 16.92 -8.07
N ALA A 36 -2.23 17.45 -8.35
CA ALA A 36 -1.62 17.40 -9.67
C ALA A 36 -1.19 15.98 -10.04
N GLU A 37 -0.52 15.27 -9.13
CA GLU A 37 -0.06 13.90 -9.32
C GLU A 37 -1.24 12.93 -9.43
N LEU A 38 -2.28 13.15 -8.60
CA LEU A 38 -3.50 12.36 -8.69
C LEU A 38 -4.21 12.57 -10.01
N ARG A 39 -4.31 13.81 -10.50
CA ARG A 39 -4.90 14.12 -11.80
C ARG A 39 -4.13 13.43 -12.92
N LEU A 40 -2.80 13.56 -12.93
CA LEU A 40 -1.94 12.90 -13.91
C LEU A 40 -2.17 11.39 -13.97
N LEU A 41 -2.26 10.72 -12.81
CA LEU A 41 -2.47 9.28 -12.75
C LEU A 41 -3.87 8.87 -13.23
N MET A 42 -4.90 9.68 -12.96
CA MET A 42 -6.25 9.45 -13.47
C MET A 42 -6.34 9.65 -14.99
N GLU A 43 -5.71 10.68 -15.54
CA GLU A 43 -5.65 10.92 -17.00
C GLU A 43 -4.95 9.77 -17.73
N ARG A 44 -3.88 9.22 -17.12
CA ARG A 44 -3.20 8.03 -17.64
C ARG A 44 -4.11 6.80 -17.61
N TRP A 45 -4.86 6.60 -16.53
CA TRP A 45 -5.85 5.52 -16.44
C TRP A 45 -6.93 5.63 -17.51
N GLU A 46 -7.51 6.82 -17.70
CA GLU A 46 -8.51 7.07 -18.75
C GLU A 46 -7.99 6.75 -20.15
N THR A 47 -6.72 7.09 -20.42
CA THR A 47 -6.05 6.75 -21.67
C THR A 47 -5.89 5.23 -21.86
N VAL A 48 -5.52 4.50 -20.82
CA VAL A 48 -5.45 3.02 -20.84
C VAL A 48 -6.81 2.41 -21.18
N VAL A 49 -7.88 2.91 -20.55
CA VAL A 49 -9.25 2.41 -20.78
C VAL A 49 -9.70 2.69 -22.21
N ARG A 50 -9.47 3.91 -22.71
CA ARG A 50 -9.87 4.33 -24.06
C ARG A 50 -9.12 3.54 -25.13
N ASP A 51 -7.80 3.45 -25.00
CA ASP A 51 -6.95 2.92 -26.08
C ASP A 51 -6.73 1.40 -25.95
N ARG A 52 -7.18 0.79 -24.83
CA ARG A 52 -6.99 -0.63 -24.48
C ARG A 52 -5.53 -1.08 -24.57
N ARG A 53 -4.62 -0.20 -24.17
CA ARG A 53 -3.17 -0.46 -24.12
C ARG A 53 -2.67 -0.28 -22.71
N GLY A 54 -1.85 -1.21 -22.24
CA GLY A 54 -1.23 -1.15 -20.91
C GLY A 54 -0.33 0.07 -20.76
N SER A 55 -0.23 0.58 -19.54
CA SER A 55 0.67 1.67 -19.17
C SER A 55 1.30 1.38 -17.81
N ALA A 56 2.55 1.81 -17.63
CA ALA A 56 3.26 1.76 -16.36
C ALA A 56 3.60 3.18 -15.89
N VAL A 57 3.55 3.42 -14.58
CA VAL A 57 3.96 4.68 -13.97
C VAL A 57 4.86 4.41 -12.79
N TRP A 58 5.99 5.10 -12.74
CA TRP A 58 6.94 5.05 -11.62
C TRP A 58 6.70 6.22 -10.68
N VAL A 59 6.48 5.93 -9.39
CA VAL A 59 6.25 6.96 -8.36
C VAL A 59 7.43 6.95 -7.38
N SER A 60 8.29 7.97 -7.48
CA SER A 60 9.43 8.19 -6.59
C SER A 60 9.23 9.43 -5.71
N GLY A 61 10.11 9.60 -4.72
CA GLY A 61 10.11 10.75 -3.81
C GLY A 61 10.60 10.38 -2.42
N GLU A 62 10.63 11.36 -1.52
CA GLU A 62 11.15 11.18 -0.17
C GLU A 62 10.32 10.21 0.69
N SER A 63 10.95 9.64 1.72
CA SER A 63 10.23 8.85 2.71
C SER A 63 9.21 9.74 3.43
N GLY A 64 8.02 9.21 3.71
CA GLY A 64 6.97 9.97 4.42
C GLY A 64 6.18 10.99 3.58
N ILE A 65 6.60 11.33 2.36
CA ILE A 65 5.94 12.35 1.51
C ILE A 65 4.52 11.97 1.02
N GLY A 66 4.01 10.80 1.40
CA GLY A 66 2.64 10.37 1.07
C GLY A 66 2.50 9.54 -0.22
N LYS A 67 3.57 8.96 -0.77
CA LYS A 67 3.49 8.08 -1.97
C LYS A 67 2.42 6.98 -1.83
N SER A 68 2.44 6.26 -0.71
CA SER A 68 1.47 5.19 -0.45
C SER A 68 0.05 5.71 -0.21
N ARG A 69 -0.10 6.95 0.28
CA ARG A 69 -1.42 7.59 0.42
C ARG A 69 -1.98 7.98 -0.95
N LEU A 70 -1.15 8.46 -1.86
CA LEU A 70 -1.52 8.73 -3.25
C LEU A 70 -2.01 7.46 -3.96
N LEU A 71 -1.25 6.36 -3.86
CA LEU A 71 -1.67 5.07 -4.45
C LEU A 71 -2.98 4.56 -3.84
N ASN A 72 -3.16 4.68 -2.52
CA ASN A 72 -4.41 4.30 -1.88
C ASN A 72 -5.60 5.15 -2.35
N GLU A 73 -5.42 6.44 -2.60
CA GLU A 73 -6.48 7.30 -3.14
C GLU A 73 -6.91 6.84 -4.54
N ILE A 74 -5.97 6.42 -5.38
CA ILE A 74 -6.26 5.85 -6.70
C ILE A 74 -7.03 4.53 -6.57
N GLN A 75 -6.58 3.65 -5.67
CA GLN A 75 -7.28 2.39 -5.39
C GLN A 75 -8.73 2.62 -4.94
N GLN A 76 -8.96 3.62 -4.09
CA GLN A 76 -10.32 3.98 -3.66
C GLN A 76 -11.18 4.50 -4.82
N ARG A 77 -10.62 5.32 -5.71
CA ARG A 77 -11.31 5.85 -6.90
C ARG A 77 -11.61 4.77 -7.94
N LEU A 78 -10.71 3.79 -8.08
CA LEU A 78 -10.83 2.70 -9.04
C LEU A 78 -11.42 1.42 -8.43
N ARG A 79 -12.06 1.50 -7.26
CA ARG A 79 -12.57 0.33 -6.49
C ARG A 79 -13.52 -0.59 -7.25
N SER A 80 -14.14 -0.10 -8.33
CA SER A 80 -15.02 -0.89 -9.21
C SER A 80 -14.26 -1.79 -10.19
N PHE A 81 -12.95 -1.60 -10.32
CA PHE A 81 -12.09 -2.41 -11.17
C PHE A 81 -11.31 -3.43 -10.33
N PRO A 82 -10.95 -4.59 -10.90
CA PRO A 82 -10.02 -5.52 -10.25
C PRO A 82 -8.69 -4.83 -9.95
N GLN A 83 -8.16 -5.04 -8.75
CA GLN A 83 -6.91 -4.44 -8.30
C GLN A 83 -6.01 -5.49 -7.66
N LEU A 84 -4.73 -5.45 -8.00
CA LEU A 84 -3.68 -6.22 -7.34
C LEU A 84 -2.70 -5.24 -6.70
N THR A 85 -2.44 -5.42 -5.41
CA THR A 85 -1.43 -4.64 -4.68
C THR A 85 -0.41 -5.58 -4.11
N MET A 86 0.87 -5.28 -4.35
CA MET A 86 1.96 -6.12 -3.90
C MET A 86 3.02 -5.25 -3.23
N GLN A 87 3.69 -5.80 -2.23
CA GLN A 87 4.74 -5.08 -1.48
C GLN A 87 6.01 -5.92 -1.43
N CYS A 88 7.12 -5.32 -1.85
CA CYS A 88 8.43 -5.89 -1.62
C CYS A 88 8.83 -5.61 -0.16
N SER A 89 9.42 -6.61 0.48
CA SER A 89 10.01 -6.49 1.81
C SER A 89 11.48 -6.89 1.74
N PRO A 90 12.39 -6.19 2.44
CA PRO A 90 13.79 -6.60 2.54
C PRO A 90 13.96 -8.06 3.02
N THR A 91 13.00 -8.57 3.80
CA THR A 91 12.97 -9.96 4.27
C THR A 91 13.01 -11.00 3.14
N PHE A 92 12.52 -10.64 1.95
CA PHE A 92 12.34 -11.56 0.83
C PHE A 92 13.13 -11.13 -0.41
N GLU A 93 14.19 -10.34 -0.24
CA GLU A 93 15.00 -9.82 -1.35
C GLU A 93 15.60 -10.92 -2.22
N ASN A 94 16.02 -12.03 -1.60
CA ASN A 94 16.57 -13.21 -2.28
C ASN A 94 15.53 -14.32 -2.51
N SER A 95 14.23 -14.03 -2.31
CA SER A 95 13.17 -15.00 -2.54
C SER A 95 12.66 -14.90 -3.97
N THR A 96 12.90 -15.95 -4.76
CA THR A 96 12.49 -16.04 -6.16
C THR A 96 11.00 -15.72 -6.31
N LEU A 97 10.70 -14.77 -7.20
CA LEU A 97 9.34 -14.36 -7.55
C LEU A 97 8.47 -13.91 -6.35
N TYR A 98 9.06 -13.58 -5.20
CA TYR A 98 8.33 -12.84 -4.18
C TYR A 98 8.13 -11.38 -4.67
N PRO A 99 6.96 -10.75 -4.50
CA PRO A 99 5.74 -11.21 -3.82
C PRO A 99 4.74 -12.00 -4.68
N PHE A 100 5.01 -12.28 -5.96
CA PHE A 100 4.07 -12.95 -6.88
C PHE A 100 3.63 -14.33 -6.41
N LEU A 101 4.56 -15.16 -5.96
CA LEU A 101 4.24 -16.50 -5.47
C LEU A 101 3.54 -16.51 -4.10
N ALA A 102 3.55 -15.39 -3.37
CA ALA A 102 2.87 -15.31 -2.07
C ALA A 102 1.36 -15.04 -2.20
N GLU A 103 0.90 -14.66 -3.39
CA GLU A 103 -0.49 -14.30 -3.70
C GLU A 103 -1.17 -15.32 -4.64
N LEU A 104 -0.47 -16.40 -5.04
CA LEU A 104 -1.00 -17.57 -5.75
C LEU A 104 -1.51 -18.63 -4.75
#